data_AF-A0A2M7ASS2-F1
#
_entry.id   AF-A0A2M7ASS2-F1
#
_cell.length_a   1.000
_cell.length_b   1.000
_cell.length_c   1.000
_cell.angle_alpha   90.00
_cell.angle_beta   90.00
_cell.angle_gamma   90.00
#
_symmetry.space_group_name_H-M   'P 1'
#
loop_
_entity.id
_entity.type
_entity.pdbx_description
1 polymer ?
#
loop_
_entity_poly.entity_id
_entity_poly.type
_entity_poly.pdbx_seq_one_letter_code
_entity_poly.pdbx_strand_id
1 'polypeptide(L)'
;ANINVVKFSLTNLVPGDLGTGTWTIYNAGSINGYVDIHSIARTDNDNLCNEPEGLVDLNCGAGEGELSANMDINLFIDVNGDGVFDSGDTTIYTGHLSEIAANYDQNIALNALATKYISLNWGIPSGAGNDIQSDSVSVDMTFELGQTTAQ
;
A
#
# COMPACT_ATOMS: atom_id res chain seq x y z
N ALA A 1 -4.50 10.45 -20.70
CA ALA A 1 -4.21 11.26 -19.50
C ALA A 1 -3.04 10.59 -18.79
N ASN A 2 -2.06 11.35 -18.32
CA ASN A 2 -1.03 10.78 -17.44
C ASN A 2 -1.70 10.54 -16.09
N ILE A 3 -2.09 9.30 -15.81
CA ILE A 3 -2.58 8.91 -14.49
C ILE A 3 -1.33 8.82 -13.60
N ASN A 4 -1.32 9.55 -12.49
CA ASN A 4 -0.22 9.47 -11.53
C ASN A 4 -0.35 8.15 -10.75
N VAL A 5 0.20 7.08 -11.33
CA VAL A 5 0.21 5.76 -10.71
C VAL A 5 1.49 5.60 -9.90
N VAL A 6 1.29 5.41 -8.60
CA VAL A 6 2.32 4.96 -7.68
C VAL A 6 2.31 3.44 -7.66
N LYS A 7 3.48 2.84 -7.88
CA LYS A 7 3.67 1.39 -7.85
C LYS A 7 4.68 1.00 -6.79
N PHE A 8 4.33 0.03 -5.97
CA PHE A 8 5.30 -0.74 -5.18
C PHE A 8 5.23 -2.22 -5.56
N SER A 9 6.36 -2.89 -5.50
CA SER A 9 6.49 -4.31 -5.82
C SER A 9 7.45 -4.95 -4.83
N LEU A 10 6.96 -5.98 -4.16
CA LEU A 10 7.65 -6.68 -3.09
C LEU A 10 7.79 -8.14 -3.49
N THR A 11 9.00 -8.67 -3.31
CA THR A 11 9.37 -10.06 -3.64
C THR A 11 10.41 -10.54 -2.65
N ASN A 12 10.57 -11.86 -2.52
CA ASN A 12 11.59 -12.49 -1.65
C ASN A 12 11.49 -12.03 -0.19
N LEU A 13 10.27 -11.83 0.30
CA LEU A 13 10.05 -11.47 1.70
C LEU A 13 10.00 -12.72 2.57
N VAL A 14 10.39 -12.57 3.83
CA VAL A 14 10.34 -13.64 4.84
C VAL A 14 9.56 -13.22 6.09
N PRO A 15 9.07 -14.17 6.89
CA PRO A 15 8.41 -13.85 8.15
C PRO A 15 9.28 -12.94 9.04
N GLY A 16 8.69 -11.85 9.52
CA GLY A 16 9.37 -10.82 10.32
C GLY A 16 9.94 -9.64 9.52
N ASP A 17 9.93 -9.69 8.19
CA ASP A 17 10.29 -8.53 7.37
C ASP A 17 9.31 -7.38 7.58
N LEU A 18 9.85 -6.17 7.54
CA LEU A 18 9.13 -4.91 7.69
C LEU A 18 9.58 -3.93 6.60
N GLY A 19 8.71 -3.00 6.24
CA GLY A 19 9.11 -1.89 5.41
C GLY A 19 8.11 -0.75 5.37
N THR A 20 8.50 0.30 4.67
CA THR A 20 7.73 1.54 4.56
C THR A 20 7.86 2.10 3.15
N GLY A 21 6.75 2.61 2.60
CA GLY A 21 6.75 3.54 1.48
C GLY A 21 6.14 4.87 1.90
N THR A 22 6.78 5.99 1.52
CA THR A 22 6.28 7.35 1.80
C THR A 22 6.18 8.13 0.49
N TRP A 23 5.05 8.80 0.29
CA TRP A 23 4.77 9.60 -0.89
C TRP A 23 4.58 11.06 -0.53
N THR A 24 5.35 11.91 -1.20
CA THR A 24 5.26 13.37 -1.09
C THR A 24 4.30 13.90 -2.14
N ILE A 25 3.19 14.47 -1.71
CA ILE A 25 2.16 15.03 -2.57
C ILE A 25 2.21 16.54 -2.47
N TYR A 26 2.47 17.20 -3.61
CA TYR A 26 2.60 18.65 -3.69
C TYR A 26 1.53 19.25 -4.60
N ASN A 27 0.76 20.21 -4.07
CA ASN A 27 -0.18 20.98 -4.88
C ASN A 27 0.57 22.14 -5.56
N ALA A 28 1.00 21.90 -6.81
CA ALA A 28 1.65 22.92 -7.64
C ALA A 28 0.68 23.98 -8.20
N GLY A 29 -0.62 23.85 -7.93
CA GLY A 29 -1.65 24.80 -8.33
C GLY A 29 -1.73 26.02 -7.39
N SER A 30 -2.56 26.97 -7.79
CA SER A 30 -2.86 28.18 -7.03
C SER A 30 -4.17 28.11 -6.25
N ILE A 31 -4.87 26.98 -6.28
CA ILE A 31 -6.17 26.77 -5.65
C ILE A 31 -6.05 25.63 -4.65
N ASN A 32 -6.64 25.80 -3.47
CA ASN A 32 -6.72 24.75 -2.46
C ASN A 32 -7.52 23.57 -2.98
N GLY A 33 -7.19 22.37 -2.50
CA GLY A 33 -7.90 21.16 -2.88
C GLY A 33 -7.89 20.10 -1.79
N TYR A 34 -8.38 18.94 -2.18
CA TYR A 34 -8.48 17.74 -1.37
C TYR A 34 -7.87 16.59 -2.15
N VAL A 35 -7.06 15.79 -1.46
CA VAL A 35 -6.46 14.58 -2.00
C VAL A 35 -7.29 13.37 -1.58
N ASP A 36 -7.62 12.55 -2.57
CA ASP A 36 -8.25 11.24 -2.40
C ASP A 36 -7.35 10.15 -3.01
N ILE A 37 -7.53 8.90 -2.55
CA ILE A 37 -6.75 7.75 -3.02
C ILE A 37 -7.68 6.84 -3.81
N HIS A 38 -7.34 6.59 -5.07
CA HIS A 38 -8.18 5.83 -6.00
C HIS A 38 -7.41 4.74 -6.73
N SER A 39 -8.17 3.86 -7.37
CA SER A 39 -7.64 2.83 -8.27
C SER A 39 -6.55 1.99 -7.60
N ILE A 40 -6.71 1.71 -6.30
CA ILE A 40 -5.84 0.78 -5.59
C ILE A 40 -6.11 -0.61 -6.15
N ALA A 41 -5.13 -1.13 -6.88
CA ALA A 41 -5.18 -2.44 -7.50
C ALA A 41 -3.98 -3.24 -7.02
N ARG A 42 -4.21 -4.50 -6.65
CA ARG A 42 -3.17 -5.42 -6.23
C ARG A 42 -3.03 -6.54 -7.25
N THR A 43 -1.78 -6.94 -7.49
CA THR A 43 -1.46 -8.20 -8.14
C THR A 43 -0.68 -9.03 -7.15
N ASP A 44 -1.22 -10.20 -6.79
CA ASP A 44 -0.60 -11.15 -5.86
C ASP A 44 -0.35 -12.44 -6.63
N ASN A 45 0.91 -12.82 -6.76
CA ASN A 45 1.30 -14.00 -7.52
C ASN A 45 2.24 -14.85 -6.67
N ASP A 46 1.97 -16.14 -6.67
CA ASP A 46 2.97 -17.15 -6.37
C ASP A 46 3.80 -17.35 -7.63
N ASN A 47 5.12 -17.13 -7.49
CA ASN A 47 6.03 -17.26 -8.60
C ASN A 47 6.44 -18.72 -8.83
N LEU A 48 6.65 -19.49 -7.76
CA LEU A 48 7.15 -20.87 -7.76
C LEU A 48 6.95 -21.56 -6.39
N CYS A 49 6.06 -22.57 -6.29
CA CYS A 49 6.15 -23.54 -5.20
C CYS A 49 7.42 -24.40 -5.29
N ASN A 50 8.49 -23.95 -4.65
CA ASN A 50 9.68 -24.76 -4.44
C ASN A 50 9.40 -25.88 -3.42
N GLU A 51 10.28 -26.87 -3.29
CA GLU A 51 10.06 -28.03 -2.40
C GLU A 51 9.56 -27.67 -0.99
N PRO A 52 10.17 -26.72 -0.24
CA PRO A 52 9.66 -26.29 1.07
C PRO A 52 8.22 -25.73 1.09
N GLU A 53 7.87 -24.92 0.10
CA GLU A 53 6.56 -24.27 -0.07
C GLU A 53 5.52 -25.28 -0.58
N GLY A 54 5.92 -26.12 -1.54
CA GLY A 54 5.15 -27.22 -2.13
C GLY A 54 4.67 -28.29 -1.13
N LEU A 55 5.15 -28.26 0.12
CA LEU A 55 4.67 -29.12 1.21
C LEU A 55 3.42 -28.55 1.90
N VAL A 56 3.19 -27.24 1.81
CA VAL A 56 2.12 -26.51 2.51
C VAL A 56 1.20 -25.75 1.57
N ASP A 57 1.68 -25.40 0.38
CA ASP A 57 0.88 -24.93 -0.74
C ASP A 57 1.06 -25.83 -1.98
N LEU A 58 -0.01 -26.03 -2.74
CA LEU A 58 -0.03 -26.85 -3.95
C LEU A 58 -0.48 -26.07 -5.19
N ASN A 59 -0.82 -24.77 -5.04
CA ASN A 59 -1.44 -23.96 -6.08
C ASN A 59 -0.58 -22.74 -6.40
N CYS A 60 0.40 -22.92 -7.27
CA CYS A 60 1.26 -21.82 -7.68
C CYS A 60 0.79 -21.15 -8.97
N GLY A 61 1.02 -19.84 -9.08
CA GLY A 61 0.91 -19.10 -10.32
C GLY A 61 0.34 -17.70 -10.18
N ALA A 62 0.01 -17.12 -11.34
CA ALA A 62 -0.53 -15.78 -11.41
C ALA A 62 -1.91 -15.70 -10.72
N GLY A 63 -2.03 -14.80 -9.74
CA GLY A 63 -3.25 -14.63 -8.94
C GLY A 63 -3.40 -15.60 -7.77
N GLU A 64 -2.46 -16.53 -7.58
CA GLU A 64 -2.52 -17.55 -6.53
C GLU A 64 -1.67 -17.22 -5.29
N GLY A 65 -1.00 -16.05 -5.23
CA GLY A 65 -0.12 -15.73 -4.09
C GLY A 65 -0.88 -15.48 -2.78
N GLU A 66 -0.28 -15.88 -1.66
CA GLU A 66 -0.77 -15.77 -0.30
C GLU A 66 -0.18 -14.57 0.46
N LEU A 67 0.87 -13.95 -0.08
CA LEU A 67 1.62 -12.90 0.59
C LEU A 67 0.74 -11.71 1.00
N SER A 68 -0.22 -11.25 0.19
CA SER A 68 -1.04 -10.11 0.59
C SER A 68 -2.03 -10.42 1.71
N ALA A 69 -2.45 -11.69 1.85
CA ALA A 69 -3.30 -12.12 2.96
C ALA A 69 -2.51 -12.28 4.26
N ASN A 70 -1.20 -12.49 4.16
CA ASN A 70 -0.28 -12.64 5.28
C ASN A 70 0.55 -11.38 5.58
N MET A 71 0.27 -10.26 4.92
CA MET A 71 0.97 -8.98 5.12
C MET A 71 0.05 -8.00 5.85
N ASP A 72 0.46 -7.58 7.05
CA ASP A 72 -0.20 -6.51 7.79
C ASP A 72 0.25 -5.16 7.25
N ILE A 73 -0.68 -4.23 7.08
CA ILE A 73 -0.40 -2.87 6.63
C ILE A 73 -1.04 -1.81 7.53
N ASN A 74 -0.42 -0.63 7.52
CA ASN A 74 -0.96 0.61 8.05
C ASN A 74 -0.73 1.71 7.01
N LEU A 75 -1.80 2.18 6.37
CA LEU A 75 -1.82 3.32 5.47
C LEU A 75 -2.30 4.54 6.25
N PHE A 76 -1.53 5.63 6.25
CA PHE A 76 -1.81 6.78 7.09
C PHE A 76 -1.35 8.10 6.45
N ILE A 77 -1.98 9.18 6.92
CA ILE A 77 -1.49 10.55 6.70
C ILE A 77 -0.34 10.74 7.67
N ASP A 78 0.83 10.96 7.10
CA ASP A 78 2.08 11.16 7.80
C ASP A 78 2.34 12.66 7.93
N VAL A 79 2.22 13.20 9.14
CA VAL A 79 2.24 14.65 9.36
C VAL A 79 3.67 15.20 9.27
N ASN A 80 4.66 14.41 9.68
CA ASN A 80 6.05 14.84 9.77
C ASN A 80 6.90 14.36 8.57
N GLY A 81 6.41 13.38 7.79
CA GLY A 81 7.03 12.82 6.61
C GLY A 81 8.18 11.85 6.88
N ASP A 82 8.25 11.24 8.07
CA ASP A 82 9.36 10.36 8.47
C ASP A 82 9.09 8.85 8.22
N GLY A 83 7.88 8.50 7.80
CA GLY A 83 7.49 7.12 7.52
C GLY A 83 7.20 6.26 8.75
N VAL A 84 7.12 6.85 9.94
CA VAL A 84 6.79 6.18 11.20
C VAL A 84 5.41 6.63 11.65
N PHE A 85 4.51 5.68 11.92
CA PHE A 85 3.22 6.02 12.49
C PHE A 85 3.35 6.47 13.95
N ASP A 86 3.19 7.77 14.20
CA ASP A 86 3.36 8.36 15.53
C ASP A 86 2.32 9.43 15.91
N SER A 87 2.63 10.21 16.94
CA SER A 87 1.71 11.18 17.52
C SER A 87 1.42 12.34 16.56
N GLY A 88 0.23 12.32 15.98
CA GLY A 88 -0.28 13.37 15.08
C GLY A 88 -0.74 12.81 13.75
N ASP A 89 -0.28 11.61 13.41
CA ASP A 89 -0.69 10.88 12.22
C ASP A 89 -2.14 10.41 12.30
N THR A 90 -2.70 10.16 11.13
CA THR A 90 -4.10 9.71 11.01
C THR A 90 -4.17 8.47 10.13
N THR A 91 -4.64 7.36 10.70
CA THR A 91 -4.87 6.12 9.97
C THR A 91 -5.95 6.31 8.90
N ILE A 92 -5.64 5.87 7.68
CA ILE A 92 -6.60 5.71 6.57
C ILE A 92 -7.11 4.27 6.58
N TYR A 93 -6.20 3.30 6.70
CA TYR A 93 -6.51 1.88 6.74
C TYR A 93 -5.47 1.10 7.54
N THR A 94 -5.94 0.10 8.30
CA THR A 94 -5.09 -0.89 8.93
C THR A 94 -5.75 -2.26 8.84
N GLY A 95 -4.96 -3.29 8.56
CA GLY A 95 -5.44 -4.66 8.34
C GLY A 95 -4.53 -5.39 7.36
N HIS A 96 -5.02 -6.49 6.81
CA HIS A 96 -4.27 -7.22 5.79
C HIS A 96 -4.23 -6.44 4.49
N LEU A 97 -3.12 -6.59 3.76
CA LEU A 97 -2.97 -5.97 2.46
C LEU A 97 -4.12 -6.41 1.56
N SER A 98 -4.44 -7.72 1.51
CA SER A 98 -5.51 -8.36 0.73
C SER A 98 -6.89 -7.69 0.84
N GLU A 99 -7.19 -7.04 1.95
CA GLU A 99 -8.48 -6.41 2.26
C GLU A 99 -8.53 -4.90 1.98
N ILE A 100 -7.43 -4.29 1.51
CA ILE A 100 -7.40 -2.86 1.18
C ILE A 100 -8.50 -2.51 0.15
N ALA A 101 -9.28 -1.46 0.41
CA ALA A 101 -10.31 -1.00 -0.51
C ALA A 101 -9.69 -0.37 -1.77
N ALA A 102 -10.43 -0.40 -2.88
CA ALA A 102 -9.99 0.21 -4.15
C ALA A 102 -9.90 1.74 -4.09
N ASN A 103 -10.65 2.37 -3.17
CA ASN A 103 -10.73 3.83 -3.03
C ASN A 103 -10.89 4.24 -1.56
N TYR A 104 -10.35 5.42 -1.22
CA TYR A 104 -10.53 6.08 0.07
C TYR A 104 -10.77 7.59 -0.13
N ASP A 105 -12.01 8.02 0.10
CA ASP A 105 -12.44 9.42 -0.04
C ASP A 105 -12.16 10.21 1.25
N GLN A 106 -10.89 10.24 1.67
CA GLN A 106 -10.48 10.88 2.93
C GLN A 106 -10.57 12.40 2.89
N ASN A 107 -10.69 12.99 1.69
CA ASN A 107 -10.76 14.43 1.50
C ASN A 107 -9.60 15.16 2.22
N ILE A 108 -8.37 14.70 1.98
CA ILE A 108 -7.19 15.19 2.69
C ILE A 108 -6.90 16.61 2.22
N ALA A 109 -7.15 17.60 3.07
CA ALA A 109 -6.95 19.00 2.71
C ALA A 109 -5.49 19.28 2.31
N LEU A 110 -5.31 19.86 1.11
CA LEU A 110 -4.04 20.25 0.54
C LEU A 110 -4.14 21.65 -0.08
N ASN A 111 -3.70 22.64 0.69
CA ASN A 111 -3.69 24.03 0.25
C ASN A 111 -2.79 24.24 -0.98
N ALA A 112 -3.03 25.32 -1.72
CA ALA A 112 -2.15 25.75 -2.80
C ALA A 112 -0.71 25.87 -2.32
N LEU A 113 0.24 25.35 -3.11
CA LEU A 113 1.67 25.34 -2.81
C LEU A 113 2.05 24.62 -1.51
N ALA A 114 1.18 23.79 -0.96
CA ALA A 114 1.45 22.98 0.22
C ALA A 114 1.86 21.54 -0.14
N THR A 115 2.45 20.86 0.83
CA THR A 115 2.85 19.45 0.75
C THR A 115 2.12 18.63 1.81
N LYS A 116 1.80 17.39 1.46
CA LYS A 116 1.34 16.34 2.37
C LYS A 116 2.16 15.07 2.16
N TYR A 117 2.26 14.25 3.19
CA TYR A 117 2.86 12.93 3.12
C TYR A 117 1.81 11.88 3.41
N ILE A 118 1.85 10.81 2.63
CA ILE A 118 1.06 9.60 2.86
C ILE A 118 2.07 8.47 2.95
N SER A 119 1.96 7.66 3.99
CA SER A 119 2.90 6.57 4.27
C SER A 119 2.14 5.26 4.41
N LEU A 120 2.77 4.18 3.98
CA LEU A 120 2.31 2.80 4.11
C LEU A 120 3.41 2.00 4.82
N ASN A 121 3.20 1.66 6.08
CA ASN A 121 4.00 0.63 6.74
C ASN A 121 3.43 -0.74 6.38
N TRP A 122 4.31 -1.72 6.21
CA TRP A 122 3.94 -3.12 6.04
C TRP A 122 4.83 -4.01 6.89
N GLY A 123 4.31 -5.18 7.25
CA GLY A 123 5.06 -6.21 7.95
C GLY A 123 4.48 -7.59 7.72
N ILE A 124 5.36 -8.59 7.73
CA ILE A 124 4.96 -10.00 7.70
C ILE A 124 5.05 -10.54 9.12
N PRO A 125 3.95 -11.04 9.72
CA PRO A 125 4.00 -11.67 11.02
C PRO A 125 5.06 -12.77 11.07
N SER A 126 5.84 -12.83 12.15
CA SER A 126 6.85 -13.88 12.36
C SER A 126 6.30 -15.31 12.35
N GLY A 127 4.98 -15.47 12.48
CA GLY A 127 4.27 -16.75 12.39
C GLY A 127 3.71 -17.09 11.00
N ALA A 128 3.94 -16.26 9.98
CA ALA A 128 3.59 -16.60 8.60
C ALA A 128 4.31 -17.88 8.18
N GLY A 129 3.61 -18.73 7.42
CA GLY A 129 4.11 -20.03 6.99
C GLY A 129 5.09 -19.93 5.82
N ASN A 130 5.47 -21.09 5.29
CA ASN A 130 6.24 -21.18 4.05
C ASN A 130 5.36 -21.01 2.80
N ASP A 131 4.04 -20.92 2.97
CA ASP A 131 3.06 -20.67 1.90
C ASP A 131 3.27 -19.30 1.24
N ILE A 132 3.89 -18.34 1.92
CA ILE A 132 4.25 -17.04 1.31
C ILE A 132 5.64 -17.04 0.63
N GLN A 133 6.35 -18.15 0.65
CA GLN A 133 7.69 -18.21 0.07
C GLN A 133 7.59 -17.98 -1.43
N SER A 134 8.61 -17.41 -2.07
CA SER A 134 8.62 -17.13 -3.52
C SER A 134 7.62 -16.07 -4.03
N ASP A 135 6.55 -15.81 -3.27
CA ASP A 135 5.48 -14.88 -3.61
C ASP A 135 5.97 -13.47 -3.95
N SER A 136 5.14 -12.82 -4.74
CA SER A 136 5.26 -11.41 -5.05
C SER A 136 3.93 -10.71 -4.98
N VAL A 137 3.95 -9.54 -4.35
CA VAL A 137 2.81 -8.64 -4.33
C VAL A 137 3.22 -7.30 -4.94
N SER A 138 2.40 -6.78 -5.82
CA SER A 138 2.49 -5.40 -6.28
C SER A 138 1.17 -4.68 -6.05
N VAL A 139 1.27 -3.39 -5.77
CA VAL A 139 0.12 -2.51 -5.63
C VAL A 139 0.38 -1.29 -6.48
N ASP A 140 -0.62 -0.98 -7.29
CA ASP A 140 -0.74 0.25 -8.05
C ASP A 140 -1.82 1.11 -7.38
N MET A 141 -1.58 2.40 -7.23
CA MET A 141 -2.52 3.32 -6.59
C MET A 141 -2.38 4.73 -7.18
N THR A 142 -3.47 5.48 -7.21
CA THR A 142 -3.51 6.84 -7.77
C THR A 142 -3.88 7.84 -6.69
N PHE A 143 -3.17 8.97 -6.66
CA PHE A 143 -3.58 10.13 -5.89
C PHE A 143 -4.28 11.13 -6.80
N GLU A 144 -5.52 11.46 -6.47
CA GLU A 144 -6.30 12.49 -7.15
C GLU A 144 -6.28 13.78 -6.32
N LEU A 145 -6.19 14.93 -6.99
CA LEU A 145 -6.32 16.24 -6.36
C LEU A 145 -7.41 17.01 -7.09
N GLY A 146 -8.42 17.44 -6.34
CA GLY A 146 -9.45 18.33 -6.87
C GLY A 146 -9.98 19.30 -5.83
N GLN A 147 -10.93 20.13 -6.27
CA GLN A 147 -11.36 21.33 -5.54
C GLN A 147 -12.62 21.11 -4.69
N THR A 148 -13.26 19.96 -4.82
CA THR A 148 -14.48 19.56 -4.09
C THR A 148 -14.19 18.35 -3.21
N THR A 149 -15.14 17.91 -2.39
CA THR A 149 -15.00 16.66 -1.65
C THR A 149 -15.64 15.49 -2.41
N ALA A 150 -15.17 14.26 -2.20
CA ALA A 150 -15.70 13.00 -2.76
C ALA A 150 -15.72 12.99 -4.30
N GLN A 151 -14.53 13.06 -4.88
CA GLN A 151 -14.31 13.16 -6.33
C GLN A 151 -14.22 11.80 -7.00
#